data_AF-A0A2E8KH78-F1
#
_entry.id   AF-A0A2E8KH78-F1
#
_cell.length_a   1.000
_cell.length_b   1.000
_cell.length_c   1.000
_cell.angle_alpha   90.00
_cell.angle_beta   90.00
_cell.angle_gamma   90.00
#
_symmetry.space_group_name_H-M   'P 1'
#
loop_
_entity.id
_entity.type
_entity.pdbx_description
1 polymer ?
#
loop_
_entity_poly.entity_id
_entity_poly.type
_entity_poly.pdbx_seq_one_letter_code
_entity_poly.pdbx_strand_id
1 'polypeptide(L)'
;MGQGYGKVSWSIRAIWESYAGWFHHQSTTELYSVPAQSINADLIELAGGVNALVKRANDKFSSKEYEQALHLLDIVLSVNSSELSAVTLSIQVHEALLPLTDNFWLSAWLNNQLKLLKGGHTEALKV
;
A
#
# COMPACT_ATOMS: atom_id res chain seq x y z
N MET A 1 -1.98 7.20 -27.53
CA MET A 1 -1.62 5.86 -27.00
C MET A 1 -0.36 6.03 -26.16
N GLY A 2 -0.49 6.01 -24.84
CA GLY A 2 0.60 6.32 -23.88
C GLY A 2 0.42 5.52 -22.60
N GLN A 3 0.92 6.02 -21.45
CA GLN A 3 0.80 5.32 -20.16
C GLN A 3 -0.58 5.47 -19.46
N GLY A 4 -1.63 5.81 -20.23
CA GLY A 4 -2.98 6.02 -19.72
C GLY A 4 -3.73 4.75 -19.32
N TYR A 5 -3.27 3.56 -19.75
CA TYR A 5 -3.82 2.26 -19.33
C TYR A 5 -2.73 1.43 -18.62
N GLY A 6 -1.61 1.14 -19.28
CA GLY A 6 -0.45 0.52 -18.63
C GLY A 6 0.59 1.55 -18.21
N LYS A 7 1.54 1.17 -17.35
CA LYS A 7 2.79 1.93 -17.14
C LYS A 7 3.98 1.14 -17.64
N VAL A 8 4.99 1.81 -18.20
CA VAL A 8 6.22 1.15 -18.66
C VAL A 8 6.92 0.46 -17.50
N SER A 9 6.95 1.08 -16.32
CA SER A 9 7.48 0.47 -15.10
C SER A 9 6.72 -0.81 -14.71
N TRP A 10 5.40 -0.84 -14.88
CA TRP A 10 4.59 -2.04 -14.64
C TRP A 10 4.92 -3.14 -15.65
N SER A 11 5.04 -2.80 -16.93
CA SER A 11 5.40 -3.79 -17.97
C SER A 11 6.79 -4.37 -17.75
N ILE A 12 7.78 -3.54 -17.40
CA ILE A 12 9.15 -3.99 -17.10
C ILE A 12 9.12 -4.95 -15.91
N ARG A 13 8.42 -4.57 -14.83
CA ARG A 13 8.27 -5.42 -13.65
C ARG A 13 7.58 -6.74 -13.99
N ALA A 14 6.49 -6.71 -14.76
CA ALA A 14 5.76 -7.91 -15.18
C ALA A 14 6.63 -8.86 -16.02
N ILE A 15 7.45 -8.33 -16.93
CA ILE A 15 8.42 -9.14 -17.68
C ILE A 15 9.41 -9.78 -16.71
N TRP A 16 10.04 -8.99 -15.83
CA TRP A 16 11.01 -9.53 -14.90
C TRP A 16 10.40 -10.60 -13.98
N GLU A 17 9.25 -10.35 -13.36
CA GLU A 17 8.56 -11.33 -12.50
C GLU A 17 8.12 -12.58 -13.29
N SER A 18 7.78 -12.44 -14.58
CA SER A 18 7.44 -13.58 -15.46
C SER A 18 8.64 -14.48 -15.77
N TYR A 19 9.86 -13.95 -15.76
CA TYR A 19 11.08 -14.73 -16.04
C TYR A 19 11.80 -15.18 -14.76
N ALA A 20 11.85 -14.33 -13.74
CA ALA A 20 12.52 -14.60 -12.47
C ALA A 20 11.68 -15.49 -11.54
N GLY A 21 10.35 -15.47 -11.68
CA GLY A 21 9.45 -16.17 -10.78
C GLY A 21 9.37 -15.51 -9.41
N TRP A 22 8.99 -16.29 -8.38
CA TRP A 22 8.74 -15.80 -7.02
C TRP A 22 10.00 -15.67 -6.14
N PHE A 23 11.10 -16.32 -6.55
CA PHE A 23 12.35 -16.34 -5.79
C PHE A 23 13.34 -15.33 -6.37
N HIS A 24 13.54 -14.23 -5.64
CA HIS A 24 14.29 -13.06 -6.07
C HIS A 24 15.72 -13.03 -5.53
N HIS A 25 16.12 -14.02 -4.71
CA HIS A 25 17.46 -14.17 -4.13
C HIS A 25 17.86 -13.00 -3.19
N GLN A 26 16.90 -12.35 -2.54
CA GLN A 26 17.16 -11.23 -1.62
C GLN A 26 17.25 -11.70 -0.16
N SER A 27 16.48 -12.72 0.19
CA SER A 27 16.47 -13.29 1.54
C SER A 27 16.20 -14.79 1.52
N THR A 28 16.83 -15.51 2.45
CA THR A 28 16.51 -16.91 2.74
C THR A 28 15.05 -17.10 3.13
N THR A 29 14.41 -16.09 3.72
CA THR A 29 13.00 -16.14 4.14
C THR A 29 12.03 -16.33 2.98
N GLU A 30 12.42 -16.00 1.74
CA GLU A 30 11.59 -16.22 0.55
C GLU A 30 11.27 -17.71 0.33
N LEU A 31 12.13 -18.62 0.79
CA LEU A 31 11.94 -20.06 0.68
C LEU A 31 10.95 -20.63 1.72
N TYR A 32 10.40 -19.78 2.60
CA TYR A 32 9.52 -20.19 3.70
C TYR A 32 8.17 -19.49 3.64
N SER A 33 7.15 -20.11 4.25
CA SER A 33 5.77 -19.62 4.18
C SER A 33 5.44 -18.47 5.12
N VAL A 34 6.36 -18.08 6.02
CA VAL A 34 6.12 -17.03 7.01
C VAL A 34 6.30 -15.66 6.35
N PRO A 35 5.25 -14.84 6.24
CA PRO A 35 5.34 -13.54 5.59
C PRO A 35 6.05 -12.52 6.48
N ALA A 36 6.71 -11.53 5.87
CA ALA A 36 7.35 -10.43 6.60
C ALA A 36 6.34 -9.64 7.46
N GLN A 37 5.07 -9.57 7.06
CA GLN A 37 4.01 -8.92 7.84
C GLN A 37 3.75 -9.59 9.19
N SER A 38 4.21 -10.84 9.41
CA SER A 38 4.03 -11.54 10.69
C SER A 38 4.66 -10.82 11.88
N ILE A 39 5.68 -9.98 11.66
CA ILE A 39 6.38 -9.21 12.70
C ILE A 39 5.90 -7.75 12.80
N ASN A 40 4.82 -7.37 12.10
CA ASN A 40 4.33 -5.99 12.11
C ASN A 40 3.90 -5.52 13.51
N ALA A 41 3.38 -6.43 14.34
CA ALA A 41 3.06 -6.12 15.75
C ALA A 41 4.33 -5.77 16.55
N ASP A 42 5.40 -6.54 16.36
CA ASP A 42 6.70 -6.28 17.01
C ASP A 42 7.28 -4.92 16.56
N LEU A 43 7.18 -4.59 15.27
CA LEU A 43 7.63 -3.29 14.75
C LEU A 43 6.84 -2.12 15.36
N ILE A 44 5.53 -2.27 15.54
CA ILE A 44 4.69 -1.26 16.18
C ILE A 44 5.13 -1.07 17.64
N GLU A 45 5.34 -2.15 18.38
CA GLU A 45 5.82 -2.08 19.77
C GLU A 45 7.18 -1.37 19.85
N LEU A 46 8.16 -1.81 19.05
CA LEU A 46 9.52 -1.28 19.05
C LEU A 46 9.58 0.20 18.64
N ALA A 47 8.67 0.66 17.79
CA ALA A 47 8.60 2.06 17.39
C ALA A 47 7.94 2.98 18.42
N GLY A 48 7.43 2.45 19.54
CA GLY A 48 6.73 3.22 20.57
C GLY A 48 5.20 3.25 20.39
N GLY A 49 4.66 2.25 19.71
CA GLY A 49 3.22 2.05 19.50
C GLY A 49 2.67 2.69 18.23
N VAL A 50 1.38 2.44 17.99
CA VAL A 50 0.63 2.87 16.79
C VAL A 50 0.80 4.37 16.52
N ASN A 51 0.68 5.19 17.56
CA ASN A 51 0.77 6.65 17.44
C ASN A 51 2.11 7.13 16.86
N ALA A 52 3.21 6.43 17.15
CA ALA A 52 4.53 6.80 16.64
C ALA A 52 4.62 6.55 15.12
N LEU A 53 4.08 5.43 14.64
CA LEU A 53 4.00 5.12 13.20
C LEU A 53 3.09 6.09 12.48
N VAL A 54 1.89 6.34 13.00
CA VAL A 54 0.93 7.28 12.39
C VAL A 54 1.50 8.69 12.32
N LYS A 55 2.20 9.14 13.38
CA LYS A 55 2.92 10.42 13.36
C LYS A 55 3.97 10.46 12.26
N ARG A 56 4.81 9.43 12.15
CA ARG A 56 5.83 9.35 11.09
C ARG A 56 5.20 9.33 9.69
N ALA A 57 4.10 8.62 9.53
CA ALA A 57 3.34 8.59 8.28
C ALA A 57 2.81 10.00 7.93
N ASN A 58 2.34 10.75 8.93
CA ASN A 58 1.88 12.12 8.74
C ASN A 58 3.02 13.07 8.35
N ASP A 59 4.21 12.90 8.94
CA ASP A 59 5.40 13.67 8.55
C ASP A 59 5.76 13.38 7.06
N LYS A 60 5.75 12.10 6.66
CA LYS A 60 5.99 11.68 5.27
C LYS A 60 4.94 12.21 4.31
N PHE A 61 3.66 12.17 4.70
CA PHE A 61 2.56 12.77 3.96
C PHE A 61 2.76 14.28 3.77
N SER A 62 3.15 14.99 4.83
CA SER A 62 3.43 16.44 4.78
C SER A 62 4.60 16.76 3.85
N SER A 63 5.58 15.86 3.73
CA SER A 63 6.70 15.94 2.78
C SER A 63 6.37 15.43 1.37
N LYS A 64 5.11 15.09 1.07
CA LYS A 64 4.64 14.52 -0.20
C LYS A 64 5.28 13.17 -0.56
N GLU A 65 5.82 12.45 0.44
CA GLU A 65 6.37 11.11 0.31
C GLU A 65 5.25 10.06 0.49
N TYR A 66 4.23 10.15 -0.36
CA TYR A 66 2.95 9.43 -0.17
C TYR A 66 3.10 7.90 -0.10
N GLU A 67 3.92 7.30 -0.96
CA GLU A 67 4.15 5.84 -0.97
C GLU A 67 4.79 5.37 0.34
N GLN A 68 5.74 6.14 0.89
CA GLN A 68 6.35 5.83 2.19
C GLN A 68 5.36 6.01 3.35
N ALA A 69 4.47 7.00 3.27
CA ALA A 69 3.39 7.15 4.24
C ALA A 69 2.46 5.92 4.21
N LEU A 70 2.11 5.41 3.01
CA LEU A 70 1.31 4.19 2.88
C LEU A 70 1.99 2.97 3.49
N HIS A 71 3.30 2.76 3.27
CA HIS A 71 4.00 1.62 3.88
C HIS A 71 3.89 1.60 5.41
N LEU A 72 3.95 2.75 6.06
CA LEU A 72 3.80 2.86 7.51
C LEU A 72 2.36 2.60 7.96
N LEU A 73 1.39 3.08 7.18
CA LEU A 73 -0.04 2.87 7.46
C LEU A 73 -0.45 1.41 7.23
N ASP A 74 0.10 0.74 6.22
CA ASP A 74 -0.15 -0.67 5.92
C ASP A 74 0.33 -1.57 7.07
N ILE A 75 1.46 -1.24 7.72
CA ILE A 75 1.92 -1.93 8.92
C ILE A 75 0.85 -1.83 10.02
N VAL A 76 0.36 -0.63 10.31
CA VAL A 76 -0.66 -0.42 11.35
C VAL A 76 -1.97 -1.14 11.00
N LEU A 77 -2.46 -0.97 9.77
CA LEU A 77 -3.75 -1.52 9.32
C LEU A 77 -3.72 -3.05 9.16
N SER A 78 -2.54 -3.65 8.95
CA SER A 78 -2.40 -5.11 8.94
C SER A 78 -2.60 -5.75 10.32
N VAL A 79 -2.35 -5.01 11.40
CA VAL A 79 -2.51 -5.46 12.79
C VAL A 79 -3.87 -5.04 13.34
N ASN A 80 -4.29 -3.81 13.06
CA ASN A 80 -5.60 -3.29 13.43
C ASN A 80 -6.22 -2.53 12.24
N SER A 81 -7.04 -3.22 11.46
CA SER A 81 -7.70 -2.67 10.26
C SER A 81 -8.69 -1.54 10.58
N SER A 82 -9.09 -1.38 11.84
CA SER A 82 -10.06 -0.38 12.29
C SER A 82 -9.43 0.78 13.07
N GLU A 83 -8.10 0.90 13.06
CA GLU A 83 -7.38 2.02 13.69
C GLU A 83 -7.74 3.35 13.01
N LEU A 84 -8.62 4.14 13.64
CA LEU A 84 -9.22 5.33 13.03
C LEU A 84 -8.20 6.37 12.57
N SER A 85 -7.12 6.53 13.32
CA SER A 85 -6.06 7.49 13.00
C SER A 85 -5.32 7.10 11.71
N ALA A 86 -5.03 5.80 11.54
CA ALA A 86 -4.40 5.26 10.34
C ALA A 86 -5.35 5.23 9.14
N VAL A 87 -6.62 4.84 9.33
CA VAL A 87 -7.64 4.85 8.27
C VAL A 87 -7.82 6.27 7.73
N THR A 88 -7.94 7.25 8.63
CA THR A 88 -8.14 8.65 8.25
C THR A 88 -6.96 9.20 7.44
N LEU A 89 -5.73 8.95 7.88
CA LEU A 89 -4.55 9.40 7.14
C LEU A 89 -4.39 8.63 5.82
N SER A 90 -4.74 7.35 5.76
CA SER A 90 -4.74 6.56 4.52
C SER A 90 -5.70 7.14 3.49
N ILE A 91 -6.90 7.57 3.90
CA ILE A 91 -7.85 8.29 3.03
C ILE A 91 -7.19 9.55 2.47
N GLN A 92 -6.57 10.38 3.31
CA GLN A 92 -5.91 11.62 2.86
C GLN A 92 -4.77 11.35 1.87
N VAL A 93 -3.98 10.30 2.09
CA VAL A 93 -2.89 9.92 1.19
C VAL A 93 -3.43 9.48 -0.17
N HIS A 94 -4.49 8.65 -0.20
CA HIS A 94 -5.13 8.22 -1.44
C HIS A 94 -5.79 9.39 -2.19
N GLU A 95 -6.43 10.33 -1.48
CA GLU A 95 -6.99 11.54 -2.06
C GLU A 95 -5.90 12.45 -2.67
N ALA A 96 -4.73 12.53 -2.03
CA ALA A 96 -3.59 13.29 -2.56
C ALA A 96 -2.90 12.63 -3.76
N LEU A 97 -2.91 11.29 -3.84
CA LEU A 97 -2.36 10.53 -4.98
C LEU A 97 -3.26 10.58 -6.21
N LEU A 98 -4.58 10.63 -6.04
CA LEU A 98 -5.54 10.58 -7.15
C LEU A 98 -5.32 11.64 -8.25
N PRO A 99 -5.12 12.94 -7.95
CA PRO A 99 -4.89 13.94 -8.98
C PRO A 99 -3.50 13.86 -9.64
N LEU A 100 -2.58 13.04 -9.11
CA LEU A 100 -1.22 12.89 -9.62
C LEU A 100 -1.10 11.83 -10.73
N THR A 101 -2.18 11.10 -11.02
CA THR A 101 -2.20 10.05 -12.02
C THR A 101 -3.18 10.37 -13.15
N ASP A 102 -2.71 10.22 -14.38
CA ASP A 102 -3.53 10.20 -15.60
C ASP A 102 -3.85 8.76 -16.06
N ASN A 103 -3.36 7.75 -15.33
CA ASN A 103 -3.57 6.34 -15.63
C ASN A 103 -4.93 5.85 -15.13
N PHE A 104 -5.76 5.35 -16.04
CA PHE A 104 -7.11 4.86 -15.79
C PHE A 104 -7.18 3.78 -14.71
N TRP A 105 -6.33 2.76 -14.79
CA TRP A 105 -6.37 1.64 -13.84
C TRP A 105 -5.88 2.04 -12.45
N LEU A 106 -4.86 2.89 -12.36
CA LEU A 106 -4.41 3.43 -11.08
C LEU A 106 -5.51 4.30 -10.45
N SER A 107 -6.14 5.18 -11.22
CA SER A 107 -7.25 6.00 -10.74
C SER A 107 -8.44 5.15 -10.28
N ALA A 108 -8.79 4.09 -11.02
CA ALA A 108 -9.84 3.16 -10.63
C ALA A 108 -9.50 2.44 -9.32
N TRP A 109 -8.25 1.97 -9.17
CA TRP A 109 -7.76 1.34 -7.95
C TRP A 109 -7.82 2.28 -6.73
N LEU A 110 -7.29 3.51 -6.86
CA LEU A 110 -7.30 4.49 -5.78
C LEU A 110 -8.72 4.85 -5.33
N ASN A 111 -9.66 5.02 -6.28
CA ASN A 111 -11.07 5.25 -5.96
C ASN A 111 -11.71 4.06 -5.22
N ASN A 112 -11.37 2.82 -5.61
CA ASN A 112 -11.84 1.64 -4.91
C ASN A 112 -11.29 1.56 -3.48
N GLN A 113 -10.01 1.87 -3.27
CA GLN A 113 -9.42 1.92 -1.92
C GLN A 113 -10.11 2.98 -1.06
N LEU A 114 -10.35 4.19 -1.59
CA LEU A 114 -11.10 5.23 -0.89
C LEU A 114 -12.51 4.77 -0.50
N LYS A 115 -13.20 4.07 -1.39
CA LYS A 115 -14.52 3.50 -1.10
C LYS A 115 -14.47 2.51 0.06
N LEU A 116 -13.51 1.58 0.06
CA LEU A 116 -13.35 0.58 1.12
C LEU A 116 -12.97 1.22 2.45
N LEU A 117 -12.02 2.16 2.46
CA LEU A 117 -11.58 2.89 3.65
C LEU A 117 -12.71 3.73 4.28
N LYS A 118 -13.65 4.22 3.45
CA LYS A 118 -14.85 4.96 3.90
C LYS A 118 -16.00 4.03 4.34
N GLY A 119 -15.75 2.72 4.47
CA GLY A 119 -16.72 1.72 4.91
C GLY A 119 -17.65 1.19 3.82
N GLY A 120 -17.38 1.51 2.55
CA GLY A 120 -18.08 0.92 1.41
C GLY A 120 -17.65 -0.52 1.13
N HIS A 121 -18.42 -1.21 0.29
CA HIS A 121 -18.12 -2.56 -0.18
C HIS A 121 -18.05 -2.61 -1.71
N THR A 122 -17.14 -3.41 -2.26
CA THR A 122 -17.06 -3.68 -3.70
C THR A 122 -17.33 -5.17 -3.92
N GLU A 123 -18.40 -5.46 -4.66
CA GLU A 123 -18.78 -6.84 -4.98
C GLU A 123 -17.70 -7.50 -5.85
N ALA A 124 -17.50 -8.80 -5.66
CA ALA A 124 -16.67 -9.58 -6.55
C ALA A 124 -17.28 -9.57 -7.96
N LEU A 125 -16.43 -9.42 -8.98
CA LEU A 125 -16.84 -9.61 -10.37
C LEU A 125 -17.40 -11.04 -10.50
N LYS A 126 -18.65 -11.15 -10.92
CA LYS A 126 -19.23 -12.45 -11.31
C LYS A 126 -18.54 -12.86 -12.61
N VAL A 127 -17.57 -13.78 -12.50
CA VAL A 127 -16.88 -14.42 -13.62
C VAL A 127 -17.68 -15.62 -14.08
#